data_AF-A0A7S0P946-F1
#
_entry.id   AF-A0A7S0P946-F1
#
_cell.length_a   1.000
_cell.length_b   1.000
_cell.length_c   1.000
_cell.angle_alpha   90.00
_cell.angle_beta   90.00
_cell.angle_gamma   90.00
#
_symmetry.space_group_name_H-M   'P 1'
#
loop_
_entity.id
_entity.type
_entity.pdbx_description
1 polymer ?
#
loop_
_entity_poly.entity_id
_entity_poly.type
_entity_poly.pdbx_seq_one_letter_code
_entity_poly.pdbx_strand_id
1 'polypeptide(L)'
;ISKYNADKASCWRELEAATAMVSALAIRGSTRAQGVTELSPTVNPLQFFTSCILPILSEGRSGPAALNAQPMLKAAALRYVTTFRNQFSASQLQALVDTVLPFLGAESEVVNTYAAAAIESFVSVRGE
;
A
#
# COMPACT_ATOMS: atom_id res chain seq x y z
N ILE A 1 8.84 9.80 9.72
CA ILE A 1 8.40 10.56 8.53
C ILE A 1 9.35 11.73 8.25
N SER A 2 9.68 12.59 9.23
CA SER A 2 10.57 13.75 9.02
C SER A 2 11.97 13.43 8.48
N LYS A 3 12.55 12.26 8.82
CA LYS A 3 13.83 11.79 8.24
C LYS A 3 13.71 11.31 6.79
N TYR A 4 12.60 10.69 6.42
CA TYR A 4 12.36 10.24 5.04
C TYR A 4 12.22 11.41 4.06
N ASN A 5 11.59 12.52 4.48
CA ASN A 5 11.53 13.75 3.68
C ASN A 5 12.90 14.41 3.48
N ALA A 6 13.89 14.11 4.33
CA ALA A 6 15.24 14.64 4.21
C ALA A 6 16.13 13.81 3.26
N ASP A 7 16.00 12.49 3.26
CA ASP A 7 16.74 11.60 2.34
C ASP A 7 15.90 10.38 1.93
N LYS A 8 15.18 10.51 0.81
CA LYS A 8 14.29 9.47 0.29
C LYS A 8 15.04 8.19 -0.11
N ALA A 9 16.29 8.32 -0.56
CA ALA A 9 17.07 7.23 -1.16
C ALA A 9 17.69 6.29 -0.12
N SER A 10 18.06 6.79 1.06
CA SER A 10 18.67 5.98 2.13
C SER A 10 17.66 5.56 3.20
N CYS A 11 16.60 6.35 3.42
CA CYS A 11 15.64 6.12 4.51
C CYS A 11 14.42 5.26 4.13
N TRP A 12 14.39 4.63 2.94
CA TRP A 12 13.25 3.80 2.52
C TRP A 12 13.02 2.61 3.46
N ARG A 13 14.09 2.07 4.07
CA ARG A 13 14.03 0.98 5.06
C ARG A 13 13.32 1.42 6.34
N GLU A 14 13.59 2.64 6.80
CA GLU A 14 12.92 3.20 7.98
C GLU A 14 11.44 3.43 7.69
N LEU A 15 11.09 3.86 6.48
CA LEU A 15 9.69 4.03 6.08
C LEU A 15 8.95 2.70 5.94
N GLU A 16 9.62 1.68 5.42
CA GLU A 16 9.08 0.32 5.34
C GLU A 16 8.84 -0.25 6.74
N ALA A 17 9.83 -0.16 7.64
CA ALA A 17 9.69 -0.56 9.03
C ALA A 17 8.58 0.21 9.76
N ALA A 18 8.47 1.53 9.55
CA ALA A 18 7.39 2.33 10.11
C ALA A 18 6.01 1.91 9.57
N THR A 19 5.92 1.59 8.27
CA THR A 19 4.69 1.09 7.65
C THR A 19 4.28 -0.26 8.24
N ALA A 20 5.24 -1.16 8.45
CA ALA A 20 5.00 -2.44 9.10
C ALA A 20 4.53 -2.28 10.55
N MET A 21 5.16 -1.40 11.33
CA MET A 21 4.74 -1.10 12.71
C MET A 21 3.35 -0.47 12.76
N VAL A 22 3.08 0.52 11.90
CA VAL A 22 1.76 1.17 11.84
C VAL A 22 0.70 0.15 11.43
N SER A 23 0.99 -0.73 10.48
CA SER A 23 0.08 -1.83 10.12
C SER A 23 -0.18 -2.73 11.33
N ALA A 24 0.86 -3.15 12.05
CA ALA A 24 0.72 -3.98 13.24
C ALA A 24 -0.05 -3.30 14.38
N LEU A 25 0.12 -1.97 14.55
CA LEU A 25 -0.58 -1.18 15.57
C LEU A 25 -2.03 -0.86 15.20
N ALA A 26 -2.30 -0.66 13.90
CA ALA A 26 -3.63 -0.37 13.39
C ALA A 26 -4.53 -1.62 13.40
N ILE A 27 -3.93 -2.80 13.22
CA ILE A 27 -4.65 -4.08 13.23
C ILE A 27 -4.80 -4.56 14.69
N ARG A 28 -6.00 -4.36 15.27
CA ARG A 28 -6.35 -5.00 16.56
C ARG A 28 -6.82 -6.44 16.38
N GLY A 29 -7.53 -6.69 15.28
CA GLY A 29 -7.98 -8.00 14.85
C GLY A 29 -7.98 -8.07 13.32
N SER A 30 -7.39 -9.13 12.76
CA SER A 30 -7.44 -9.42 11.33
C SER A 30 -7.70 -10.89 11.13
N THR A 31 -8.59 -11.22 10.21
CA THR A 31 -8.82 -12.61 9.79
C THR A 31 -8.40 -12.78 8.35
N ARG A 32 -7.80 -13.93 8.02
CA ARG A 32 -7.30 -14.22 6.66
C ARG A 32 -8.39 -14.12 5.59
N ALA A 33 -9.65 -14.33 5.95
CA ALA A 33 -10.79 -14.26 5.04
C ALA A 33 -11.38 -12.84 4.90
N GLN A 34 -11.42 -12.05 5.97
CA GLN A 34 -12.11 -10.75 6.00
C GLN A 34 -11.19 -9.55 6.20
N GLY A 35 -9.86 -9.70 6.07
CA GLY A 35 -8.93 -8.59 6.26
C GLY A 35 -8.99 -8.02 7.69
N VAL A 36 -8.74 -6.71 7.84
CA VAL A 36 -8.77 -6.04 9.14
C VAL A 36 -10.21 -5.87 9.62
N THR A 37 -10.59 -6.64 10.65
CA THR A 37 -11.94 -6.64 11.24
C THR A 37 -12.06 -5.65 12.39
N GLU A 38 -10.96 -5.34 13.06
CA GLU A 38 -10.93 -4.41 14.19
C GLU A 38 -9.76 -3.43 14.04
N LEU A 39 -10.09 -2.14 13.96
CA LEU A 39 -9.11 -1.07 13.94
C LEU A 39 -8.83 -0.55 15.35
N SER A 40 -7.57 -0.27 15.62
CA SER A 40 -7.20 0.44 16.85
C SER A 40 -7.73 1.88 16.80
N PRO A 41 -8.44 2.37 17.83
CA PRO A 41 -8.97 3.74 17.87
C PRO A 41 -7.85 4.80 17.91
N THR A 42 -6.62 4.39 18.18
CA THR A 42 -5.45 5.27 18.29
C THR A 42 -4.79 5.58 16.94
N VAL A 43 -5.03 4.77 15.90
CA VAL A 43 -4.33 4.90 14.61
C VAL A 43 -5.32 4.82 13.46
N ASN A 44 -5.42 5.88 12.68
CA ASN A 44 -6.27 5.92 11.50
C ASN A 44 -5.51 5.41 10.25
N PRO A 45 -5.80 4.20 9.74
CA PRO A 45 -5.06 3.62 8.63
C PRO A 45 -5.28 4.35 7.30
N LEU A 46 -6.44 5.00 7.11
CA LEU A 46 -6.74 5.80 5.93
C LEU A 46 -5.93 7.10 5.92
N GLN A 47 -5.75 7.72 7.08
CA GLN A 47 -4.91 8.91 7.20
C GLN A 47 -3.44 8.58 6.89
N PHE A 48 -2.94 7.46 7.38
CA PHE A 48 -1.58 6.99 7.06
C PHE A 48 -1.44 6.64 5.58
N PHE A 49 -2.46 6.02 4.99
CA PHE A 49 -2.51 5.74 3.56
C PHE A 49 -2.33 7.02 2.73
N THR A 50 -3.16 8.05 2.98
CA THR A 50 -3.11 9.30 2.21
C THR A 50 -1.80 10.06 2.40
N SER A 51 -1.23 10.02 3.62
CA SER A 51 -0.04 10.80 3.96
C SER A 51 1.27 10.14 3.53
N CYS A 52 1.37 8.81 3.58
CA CYS A 52 2.62 8.08 3.31
C CYS A 52 2.53 7.10 2.14
N ILE A 53 1.43 6.37 1.97
CA ILE A 53 1.34 5.30 0.96
C ILE A 53 0.99 5.85 -0.42
N LEU A 54 0.00 6.75 -0.49
CA LEU A 54 -0.44 7.38 -1.73
C LEU A 54 0.70 8.10 -2.50
N PRO A 55 1.59 8.89 -1.86
CA PRO A 55 2.72 9.49 -2.58
C PRO A 55 3.72 8.45 -3.11
N ILE A 56 3.95 7.33 -2.41
CA ILE A 56 4.82 6.24 -2.91
C ILE A 56 4.22 5.60 -4.17
N LEU A 57 2.91 5.34 -4.14
CA LEU A 57 2.20 4.79 -5.30
C LEU A 57 2.15 5.78 -6.47
N SER A 58 1.95 7.06 -6.18
CA SER A 58 1.94 8.11 -7.21
C SER A 58 3.32 8.30 -7.84
N GLU A 59 4.39 8.30 -7.05
CA GLU A 59 5.77 8.41 -7.54
C GLU A 59 6.14 7.23 -8.46
N GLY A 60 5.64 6.03 -8.14
CA GLY A 60 5.80 4.84 -9.00
C GLY A 60 5.17 4.98 -10.39
N ARG A 61 4.14 5.83 -10.55
CA ARG A 61 3.49 6.08 -11.86
C ARG A 61 4.19 7.11 -12.73
N SER A 62 5.11 7.91 -12.17
CA SER A 62 5.73 9.03 -12.88
C SER A 62 6.69 8.60 -14.01
N GLY A 63 7.06 7.32 -14.09
CA GLY A 63 7.84 6.77 -15.20
C GLY A 63 8.55 5.45 -14.86
N PRO A 64 9.15 4.76 -15.85
CA PRO A 64 9.75 3.43 -15.67
C PRO A 64 10.96 3.42 -14.71
N ALA A 65 11.77 4.49 -14.70
CA ALA A 65 12.87 4.63 -13.74
C ALA A 65 12.36 4.75 -12.30
N ALA A 66 11.29 5.54 -12.11
CA ALA A 66 10.64 5.66 -10.82
C ALA A 66 9.95 4.35 -10.44
N LEU A 67 9.35 3.61 -11.38
CA LEU A 67 8.66 2.32 -11.18
C LEU A 67 9.58 1.19 -10.69
N ASN A 68 10.82 1.17 -11.13
CA ASN A 68 11.82 0.17 -10.70
C ASN A 68 12.63 0.61 -9.48
N ALA A 69 12.53 1.88 -9.06
CA ALA A 69 13.16 2.36 -7.83
C ALA A 69 12.45 1.78 -6.58
N GLN A 70 13.23 1.36 -5.58
CA GLN A 70 12.75 0.97 -4.25
C GLN A 70 11.62 -0.10 -4.26
N PRO A 71 11.86 -1.28 -4.86
CA PRO A 71 10.82 -2.30 -5.04
C PRO A 71 10.24 -2.83 -3.72
N MET A 72 11.05 -2.93 -2.67
CA MET A 72 10.59 -3.37 -1.34
C MET A 72 9.58 -2.39 -0.71
N LEU A 73 9.84 -1.08 -0.82
CA LEU A 73 8.95 -0.05 -0.28
C LEU A 73 7.59 -0.07 -1.00
N LYS A 74 7.60 -0.31 -2.32
CA LYS A 74 6.38 -0.46 -3.12
C LYS A 74 5.62 -1.74 -2.82
N ALA A 75 6.32 -2.85 -2.66
CA ALA A 75 5.69 -4.10 -2.25
C ALA A 75 5.01 -3.92 -0.87
N ALA A 76 5.66 -3.22 0.06
CA ALA A 76 5.07 -2.88 1.35
C ALA A 76 3.84 -1.97 1.22
N ALA A 77 3.90 -0.95 0.36
CA ALA A 77 2.76 -0.10 0.03
C ALA A 77 1.58 -0.90 -0.55
N LEU A 78 1.83 -1.75 -1.55
CA LEU A 78 0.81 -2.62 -2.16
C LEU A 78 0.20 -3.59 -1.13
N ARG A 79 1.05 -4.20 -0.30
CA ARG A 79 0.61 -5.07 0.79
C ARG A 79 -0.26 -4.31 1.80
N TYR A 80 0.08 -3.07 2.13
CA TYR A 80 -0.71 -2.23 3.02
C TYR A 80 -2.12 -2.02 2.46
N VAL A 81 -2.23 -1.58 1.20
CA VAL A 81 -3.55 -1.34 0.58
C VAL A 81 -4.36 -2.63 0.50
N THR A 82 -3.73 -3.75 0.15
CA THR A 82 -4.37 -5.08 0.12
C THR A 82 -4.92 -5.48 1.50
N THR A 83 -4.17 -5.18 2.56
CA THR A 83 -4.55 -5.51 3.95
C THR A 83 -5.74 -4.68 4.42
N PHE A 84 -5.73 -3.38 4.13
CA PHE A 84 -6.78 -2.44 4.55
C PHE A 84 -7.89 -2.25 3.50
N ARG A 85 -8.01 -3.15 2.50
CA ARG A 85 -8.95 -3.01 1.37
C ARG A 85 -10.41 -2.79 1.79
N ASN A 86 -10.82 -3.35 2.93
CA ASN A 86 -12.19 -3.22 3.45
C ASN A 86 -12.49 -1.86 4.08
N GLN A 87 -11.49 -0.99 4.24
CA GLN A 87 -11.66 0.37 4.76
C GLN A 87 -11.88 1.40 3.66
N PHE A 88 -11.73 1.02 2.39
CA PHE A 88 -11.91 1.91 1.25
C PHE A 88 -13.32 1.79 0.68
N SER A 89 -13.86 2.91 0.20
CA SER A 89 -15.13 2.89 -0.54
C SER A 89 -14.94 2.27 -1.93
N ALA A 90 -16.03 1.82 -2.57
CA ALA A 90 -15.99 1.27 -3.92
C ALA A 90 -15.32 2.21 -4.94
N SER A 91 -15.59 3.52 -4.86
CA SER A 91 -14.97 4.54 -5.72
C SER A 91 -13.46 4.65 -5.49
N GLN A 92 -13.00 4.52 -4.24
CA GLN A 92 -11.57 4.56 -3.91
C GLN A 92 -10.85 3.30 -4.35
N LEU A 93 -11.49 2.12 -4.22
CA LEU A 93 -10.95 0.86 -4.73
C LEU A 93 -10.76 0.93 -6.26
N GLN A 94 -11.71 1.50 -6.99
CA GLN A 94 -11.57 1.69 -8.43
C GLN A 94 -10.39 2.61 -8.80
N ALA A 95 -10.22 3.72 -8.07
CA ALA A 95 -9.06 4.60 -8.25
C ALA A 95 -7.73 3.93 -7.88
N LEU A 96 -7.74 3.05 -6.87
CA LEU A 96 -6.58 2.25 -6.48
C LEU A 96 -6.20 1.24 -7.56
N VAL A 97 -7.17 0.59 -8.20
CA VAL A 97 -6.90 -0.32 -9.34
C VAL A 97 -6.18 0.42 -10.46
N ASP A 98 -6.65 1.61 -10.86
CA ASP A 98 -5.98 2.45 -11.86
C ASP A 98 -4.56 2.85 -11.42
N THR A 99 -4.38 3.09 -10.12
CA THR A 99 -3.07 3.43 -9.55
C THR A 99 -2.10 2.25 -9.57
N VAL A 100 -2.60 1.03 -9.34
CA VAL A 100 -1.79 -0.19 -9.23
C VAL A 100 -1.54 -0.84 -10.60
N LEU A 101 -2.39 -0.60 -11.60
CA LEU A 101 -2.25 -1.13 -12.96
C LEU A 101 -0.83 -1.00 -13.56
N PRO A 102 -0.17 0.17 -13.53
CA PRO A 102 1.18 0.32 -14.10
C PRO A 102 2.26 -0.49 -13.35
N PHE A 103 2.01 -0.92 -12.10
CA PHE A 103 2.94 -1.75 -11.34
C PHE A 103 3.02 -3.19 -11.84
N LEU A 104 2.07 -3.65 -12.67
CA LEU A 104 2.21 -4.91 -13.41
C LEU A 104 3.34 -4.82 -14.45
N GLY A 105 3.68 -3.64 -14.96
CA GLY A 105 4.79 -3.45 -15.89
C GLY A 105 6.17 -3.35 -15.22
N ALA A 106 6.26 -3.51 -13.90
CA ALA A 106 7.52 -3.39 -13.18
C ALA A 106 8.46 -4.57 -13.50
N GLU A 107 9.76 -4.30 -13.59
CA GLU A 107 10.79 -5.31 -13.87
C GLU A 107 11.02 -6.23 -12.66
N SER A 108 10.64 -5.77 -11.47
CA SER A 108 10.69 -6.55 -10.23
C SER A 108 9.48 -7.50 -10.13
N GLU A 109 9.74 -8.81 -10.19
CA GLU A 109 8.71 -9.85 -10.02
C GLU A 109 7.93 -9.72 -8.70
N VAL A 110 8.57 -9.24 -7.64
CA VAL A 110 7.94 -9.02 -6.34
C VAL A 110 6.86 -7.93 -6.46
N VAL A 111 7.19 -6.79 -7.06
CA VAL A 111 6.25 -5.67 -7.23
C VAL A 111 5.10 -6.08 -8.16
N ASN A 112 5.43 -6.79 -9.24
CA ASN A 112 4.44 -7.32 -10.18
C ASN A 112 3.45 -8.28 -9.49
N THR A 113 3.95 -9.26 -8.75
CA THR A 113 3.12 -10.27 -8.06
C THR A 113 2.24 -9.61 -7.00
N TYR A 114 2.79 -8.69 -6.20
CA TYR A 114 2.01 -7.95 -5.21
C TYR A 114 0.96 -7.04 -5.85
N ALA A 115 1.26 -6.44 -7.01
CA ALA A 115 0.31 -5.61 -7.73
C ALA A 115 -0.86 -6.45 -8.29
N ALA A 116 -0.56 -7.62 -8.87
CA ALA A 116 -1.59 -8.56 -9.32
C ALA A 116 -2.47 -9.03 -8.15
N ALA A 117 -1.86 -9.43 -7.02
CA ALA A 117 -2.58 -9.87 -5.83
C ALA A 117 -3.44 -8.75 -5.21
N ALA A 118 -2.96 -7.50 -5.26
CA ALA A 118 -3.71 -6.33 -4.80
C ALA A 118 -4.96 -6.09 -5.66
N ILE A 119 -4.82 -6.11 -6.99
CA ILE A 119 -5.94 -5.94 -7.92
C ILE A 119 -6.97 -7.04 -7.74
N GLU A 120 -6.53 -8.31 -7.66
CA GLU A 120 -7.42 -9.45 -7.40
C GLU A 120 -8.20 -9.24 -6.08
N SER A 121 -7.51 -8.82 -5.03
CA SER A 121 -8.13 -8.57 -3.74
C SER A 121 -9.15 -7.42 -3.76
N PHE A 122 -8.89 -6.35 -4.54
CA PHE A 122 -9.82 -5.21 -4.68
C PHE A 122 -11.08 -5.60 -5.44
N VAL A 123 -10.94 -6.35 -6.53
CA VAL A 123 -12.08 -6.85 -7.31
C VAL A 123 -12.88 -7.90 -6.53
N SER A 124 -12.22 -8.66 -5.66
CA SER A 124 -12.86 -9.66 -4.79
C SER A 124 -13.59 -9.04 -3.59
N VAL A 125 -13.44 -7.75 -3.29
CA VAL A 125 -14.30 -7.08 -2.31
C VAL A 125 -15.71 -7.02 -2.92
N ARG A 126 -16.59 -7.92 -2.48
CA ARG A 126 -17.98 -7.98 -2.96
C ARG A 126 -18.64 -6.64 -2.67
N GLY A 127 -19.17 -6.01 -3.72
CA GLY A 127 -20.12 -4.92 -3.58
C GLY A 127 -21.38 -5.50 -2.97
N GLU A 128 -21.59 -5.22 -1.68
CA GLU A 128 -22.91 -5.24 -1.07
C GLU A 128 -23.61 -3.90 -1.32
#